data_AF-A0A374TS66-F1
#
_entry.id   AF-A0A374TS66-F1
#
_cell.length_a   1.000
_cell.length_b   1.000
_cell.length_c   1.000
_cell.angle_alpha   90.00
_cell.angle_beta   90.00
_cell.angle_gamma   90.00
#
_symmetry.space_group_name_H-M   'P 1'
#
loop_
_entity.id
_entity.type
_entity.pdbx_description
1 polymer ?
#
loop_
_entity_poly.entity_id
_entity_poly.type
_entity_poly.pdbx_seq_one_letter_code
_entity_poly.pdbx_strand_id
1 'polypeptide(L)'
;MKRHVTKNFVKAMFACFMLTLSMVAIPVYATAQPDAGSVAPCRLVTADVLDTYKSFSTANHPSENIDCFDQTYKRLSFKTSYSRTGQTILYTGAALSPRGNGMPGFETKYQCTYRTW
;
A
#
# COMPACT_ATOMS: atom_id res chain seq x y z
N MET A 1 -35.89 28.69 69.77
CA MET A 1 -34.83 28.49 68.75
C MET A 1 -35.21 27.31 67.84
N LYS A 2 -36.08 27.54 66.83
CA LYS A 2 -36.67 26.49 65.95
C LYS A 2 -36.71 26.99 64.49
N ARG A 3 -35.55 27.16 63.82
CA ARG A 3 -35.53 27.66 62.43
C ARG A 3 -34.43 27.12 61.50
N HIS A 4 -33.60 26.16 61.92
CA HIS A 4 -32.46 25.69 61.11
C HIS A 4 -32.53 24.25 60.60
N VAL A 5 -33.55 23.44 60.96
CA VAL A 5 -33.60 22.02 60.59
C VAL A 5 -34.31 21.77 59.24
N THR A 6 -35.17 22.69 58.80
CA THR A 6 -36.07 22.48 57.64
C THR A 6 -35.45 22.75 56.27
N LYS A 7 -34.29 23.44 56.18
CA LYS A 7 -33.66 23.77 54.89
C LYS A 7 -32.80 22.63 54.31
N ASN A 8 -32.37 21.68 55.12
CA ASN A 8 -31.48 20.60 54.68
C ASN A 8 -32.24 19.35 54.19
N PHE A 9 -33.50 19.17 54.61
CA PHE A 9 -34.33 18.05 54.17
C PHE A 9 -34.83 18.19 52.73
N VAL A 10 -35.10 19.42 52.27
CA VAL A 10 -35.59 19.67 50.89
C VAL A 10 -34.49 19.45 49.85
N LYS A 11 -33.23 19.78 50.19
CA LYS A 11 -32.07 19.50 49.31
C LYS A 11 -31.75 18.01 49.20
N ALA A 12 -31.97 17.23 50.26
CA ALA A 12 -31.73 15.79 50.25
C ALA A 12 -32.75 15.02 49.39
N MET A 13 -34.02 15.42 49.37
CA MET A 13 -35.04 14.76 48.54
C MET A 13 -34.87 15.00 47.03
N PHE A 14 -34.37 16.17 46.62
CA PHE A 14 -34.17 16.47 45.19
C PHE A 14 -33.01 15.67 44.57
N ALA A 15 -32.00 15.29 45.36
CA ALA A 15 -30.87 14.48 44.89
C ALA A 15 -31.25 13.01 44.68
N CYS A 16 -32.18 12.46 45.49
CA CYS A 16 -32.64 11.09 45.33
C CYS A 16 -33.55 10.88 44.09
N PHE A 17 -34.28 11.90 43.66
CA PHE A 17 -35.18 11.81 42.50
C PHE A 17 -34.45 11.87 41.14
N MET A 18 -33.25 12.44 41.10
CA MET A 18 -32.42 12.49 39.88
C MET A 18 -31.57 11.24 39.66
N LEU A 19 -31.51 10.32 40.65
CA LEU A 19 -30.73 9.09 40.58
C LEU A 19 -31.55 7.88 40.09
N THR A 20 -32.88 7.99 40.06
CA THR A 20 -33.79 6.90 39.64
C THR A 20 -34.18 6.98 38.15
N LEU A 21 -33.76 8.03 37.43
CA LEU A 21 -34.01 8.19 35.99
C LEU A 21 -32.86 7.71 35.10
N SER A 22 -31.74 7.26 35.67
CA SER A 22 -30.57 6.76 34.91
C SER A 22 -30.51 5.23 34.76
N MET A 23 -31.59 4.50 35.09
CA MET A 23 -31.65 3.03 34.96
C MET A 23 -32.64 2.52 33.90
N VAL A 24 -32.90 3.28 32.83
CA VAL A 24 -33.63 2.77 31.66
C VAL A 24 -32.99 3.29 30.37
N ALA A 25 -31.83 2.74 30.07
CA ALA A 25 -31.36 2.53 28.71
C ALA A 25 -30.20 1.54 28.81
N ILE A 26 -30.51 0.26 28.92
CA ILE A 26 -29.56 -0.78 28.52
C ILE A 26 -29.40 -0.53 27.02
N PRO A 27 -28.26 -0.04 26.50
CA PRO A 27 -28.01 -0.22 25.09
C PRO A 27 -27.98 -1.73 24.92
N VAL A 28 -29.00 -2.26 24.26
CA VAL A 28 -28.97 -3.60 23.69
C VAL A 28 -27.57 -3.75 23.14
N TYR A 29 -26.80 -4.68 23.71
CA TYR A 29 -25.54 -5.10 23.16
C TYR A 29 -25.78 -5.22 21.67
N ALA A 30 -25.16 -4.34 20.88
CA ALA A 30 -25.08 -4.54 19.46
C ALA A 30 -24.37 -5.89 19.36
N THR A 31 -25.15 -6.95 19.20
CA THR A 31 -24.67 -8.20 18.66
C THR A 31 -24.12 -7.77 17.32
N ALA A 32 -22.81 -7.56 17.26
CA ALA A 32 -22.11 -7.55 16.00
C ALA A 32 -22.58 -8.84 15.32
N GLN A 33 -23.46 -8.70 14.33
CA GLN A 33 -23.63 -9.80 13.40
C GLN A 33 -22.21 -10.11 12.96
N PRO A 34 -21.72 -11.35 13.06
CA PRO A 34 -20.57 -11.71 12.26
C PRO A 34 -21.04 -11.40 10.84
N ASP A 35 -20.43 -10.41 10.19
CA ASP A 35 -20.69 -10.10 8.80
C ASP A 35 -20.63 -11.43 8.07
N ALA A 36 -21.80 -11.94 7.68
CA ALA A 36 -21.93 -13.20 6.99
C ALA A 36 -21.12 -13.03 5.71
N GLY A 37 -19.97 -13.70 5.68
CA GLY A 37 -18.82 -13.29 4.90
C GLY A 37 -19.17 -12.87 3.49
N SER A 38 -19.18 -11.56 3.26
CA SER A 38 -18.88 -11.04 1.94
C SER A 38 -17.36 -11.09 1.82
N VAL A 39 -16.84 -12.28 1.50
CA VAL A 39 -15.50 -12.35 0.92
C VAL A 39 -15.64 -11.59 -0.39
N ALA A 40 -15.27 -10.30 -0.37
CA ALA A 40 -15.20 -9.51 -1.59
C ALA A 40 -14.45 -10.36 -2.62
N PRO A 41 -15.01 -10.60 -3.81
CA PRO A 41 -14.38 -11.46 -4.80
C PRO A 41 -12.96 -10.92 -4.99
N CYS A 42 -11.95 -11.78 -4.81
CA CYS A 42 -10.54 -11.39 -4.95
C CYS A 42 -10.36 -10.83 -6.36
N ARG A 43 -10.47 -9.51 -6.50
CA ARG A 43 -10.45 -8.85 -7.79
C ARG A 43 -9.01 -8.93 -8.27
N LEU A 44 -8.81 -9.59 -9.40
CA LEU A 44 -7.52 -9.61 -10.08
C LEU A 44 -7.17 -8.15 -10.40
N VAL A 45 -6.12 -7.64 -9.76
CA VAL A 45 -5.55 -6.34 -10.05
C VAL A 45 -4.60 -6.51 -11.22
N THR A 46 -4.56 -5.51 -12.11
CA THR A 46 -3.56 -5.48 -13.18
C THR A 46 -2.70 -4.24 -13.06
N ALA A 47 -1.42 -4.36 -13.36
CA ALA A 47 -0.48 -3.25 -13.44
C ALA A 47 0.43 -3.41 -14.66
N ASP A 48 0.77 -2.30 -15.30
CA ASP A 48 1.78 -2.28 -16.35
C ASP A 48 3.16 -2.11 -15.69
N VAL A 49 4.06 -3.06 -15.94
CA VAL A 49 5.38 -3.12 -15.32
C VAL A 49 6.47 -3.23 -16.37
N LEU A 50 7.68 -2.80 -16.02
CA LEU A 50 8.85 -2.91 -16.90
C LEU A 50 9.11 -4.39 -17.23
N ASP A 51 9.12 -4.75 -18.51
CA ASP A 51 9.39 -6.11 -18.97
C ASP A 51 10.83 -6.29 -19.40
N THR A 52 11.30 -5.49 -20.36
CA THR A 52 12.69 -5.50 -20.81
C THR A 52 13.25 -4.10 -20.86
N TYR A 53 14.57 -3.99 -20.74
CA TYR A 53 15.30 -2.74 -20.93
C TYR A 53 16.72 -3.06 -21.38
N LYS A 54 17.45 -2.04 -21.79
CA LYS A 54 18.85 -2.13 -22.17
C LYS A 54 19.73 -1.27 -21.28
N SER A 55 20.97 -1.69 -21.11
CA SER A 55 22.05 -0.87 -20.55
C SER A 55 23.20 -0.81 -21.54
N PHE A 56 23.91 0.30 -21.55
CA PHE A 56 25.11 0.50 -22.32
C PHE A 56 26.27 0.73 -21.36
N SER A 57 27.37 0.03 -21.57
CA SER A 57 28.58 0.20 -20.77
C SER A 57 29.83 0.29 -21.65
N THR A 58 30.82 1.05 -21.18
CA THR A 58 32.15 1.13 -21.79
C THR A 58 33.21 0.82 -20.74
N ALA A 59 34.35 0.29 -21.17
CA ALA A 59 35.45 -0.03 -20.26
C ALA A 59 36.18 1.22 -19.74
N ASN A 60 36.38 2.21 -20.61
CA ASN A 60 37.29 3.33 -20.33
C ASN A 60 36.59 4.65 -20.02
N HIS A 61 35.27 4.75 -20.27
CA HIS A 61 34.50 5.99 -20.11
C HIS A 61 33.22 5.71 -19.32
N PRO A 62 33.31 5.46 -18.00
CA PRO A 62 32.13 5.13 -17.20
C PRO A 62 31.09 6.26 -17.15
N SER A 63 31.48 7.51 -17.41
CA SER A 63 30.57 8.66 -17.60
C SER A 63 29.63 8.51 -18.80
N GLU A 64 29.98 7.63 -19.75
CA GLU A 64 29.18 7.30 -20.92
C GLU A 64 28.26 6.10 -20.68
N ASN A 65 28.33 5.45 -19.51
CA ASN A 65 27.43 4.35 -19.19
C ASN A 65 26.00 4.88 -19.04
N ILE A 66 25.05 4.11 -19.57
CA ILE A 66 23.63 4.45 -19.55
C ILE A 66 22.90 3.21 -19.08
N ASP A 67 22.16 3.35 -18.00
CA ASP A 67 21.32 2.26 -17.52
C ASP A 67 19.86 2.50 -17.92
N CYS A 68 19.11 1.40 -18.03
CA CYS A 68 17.66 1.41 -18.14
C CYS A 68 17.08 2.25 -19.30
N PHE A 69 17.60 2.10 -20.52
CA PHE A 69 17.03 2.69 -21.74
C PHE A 69 16.27 1.67 -22.60
N ASP A 70 15.55 2.12 -23.63
CA ASP A 70 14.76 1.27 -24.54
C ASP A 70 13.83 0.30 -23.78
N GLN A 71 13.04 0.88 -22.88
CA GLN A 71 12.19 0.16 -21.96
C GLN A 71 10.93 -0.35 -22.66
N THR A 72 10.62 -1.63 -22.46
CA THR A 72 9.33 -2.23 -22.83
C THR A 72 8.54 -2.58 -21.59
N TYR A 73 7.21 -2.59 -21.70
CA TYR A 73 6.31 -2.86 -20.58
C TYR A 73 5.41 -4.04 -20.90
N LYS A 74 5.02 -4.79 -19.86
CA LYS A 74 4.00 -5.85 -19.94
C LYS A 74 2.96 -5.66 -18.86
N ARG A 75 1.76 -6.19 -19.09
CA ARG A 75 0.71 -6.24 -18.09
C ARG A 75 0.92 -7.44 -17.17
N LEU A 76 1.03 -7.20 -15.87
CA LEU A 76 0.94 -8.23 -14.83
C LEU A 76 -0.44 -8.25 -14.23
N SER A 77 -0.87 -9.45 -13.82
CA SER A 77 -2.10 -9.67 -13.07
C SER A 77 -1.78 -10.36 -11.75
N PHE A 78 -2.32 -9.84 -10.64
CA PHE A 78 -2.05 -10.32 -9.29
C PHE A 78 -3.26 -10.10 -8.37
N LYS A 79 -3.31 -10.76 -7.21
CA LYS A 79 -4.46 -10.67 -6.29
C LYS A 79 -4.24 -9.65 -5.18
N THR A 80 -3.02 -9.59 -4.68
CA THR A 80 -2.65 -8.81 -3.51
C THR A 80 -1.55 -7.81 -3.84
N SER A 81 -0.42 -8.28 -4.38
CA SER A 81 0.73 -7.43 -4.70
C SER A 81 1.67 -8.08 -5.72
N TYR A 82 2.66 -7.32 -6.16
CA TYR A 82 3.77 -7.81 -6.97
C TYR A 82 5.08 -7.17 -6.54
N SER A 83 6.20 -7.81 -6.86
CA SER A 83 7.54 -7.27 -6.66
C SER A 83 8.49 -7.75 -7.76
N ARG A 84 9.42 -6.89 -8.18
CA ARG A 84 10.51 -7.26 -9.09
C ARG A 84 11.57 -8.01 -8.29
N THR A 85 11.80 -9.27 -8.62
CA THR A 85 12.72 -10.15 -7.88
C THR A 85 14.09 -10.27 -8.51
N GLY A 86 14.26 -9.80 -9.75
CA GLY A 86 15.55 -9.84 -10.42
C GLY A 86 15.46 -9.53 -11.91
N GLN A 87 16.53 -9.88 -12.61
CA GLN A 87 16.66 -9.75 -14.05
C GLN A 87 17.56 -10.83 -14.63
N THR A 88 17.27 -11.21 -15.87
CA THR A 88 18.09 -12.13 -16.67
C THR A 88 18.65 -11.38 -17.87
N ILE A 89 19.91 -11.62 -18.22
CA ILE A 89 20.50 -11.11 -19.45
C ILE A 89 19.95 -11.90 -20.63
N LEU A 90 19.35 -11.20 -21.60
CA LEU A 90 18.90 -11.79 -22.86
C LEU A 90 20.04 -11.84 -23.88
N TYR A 91 20.80 -10.76 -24.01
CA TYR A 91 22.02 -10.72 -24.82
C TYR A 91 22.94 -9.59 -24.37
N THR A 92 24.21 -9.71 -24.75
CA THR A 92 25.21 -8.63 -24.72
C THR A 92 25.93 -8.60 -26.05
N GLY A 93 26.11 -7.41 -26.64
CA GLY A 93 26.81 -7.25 -27.91
C GLY A 93 27.52 -5.90 -28.02
N ALA A 94 28.49 -5.82 -28.94
CA ALA A 94 29.15 -4.55 -29.25
C ALA A 94 28.15 -3.58 -29.89
N ALA A 95 28.15 -2.33 -29.44
CA ALA A 95 27.24 -1.29 -29.90
C ALA A 95 27.88 0.09 -29.82
N LEU A 96 27.23 1.07 -30.45
CA LEU A 96 27.51 2.49 -30.24
C LEU A 96 26.57 3.04 -29.18
N SER A 97 27.04 4.04 -28.44
CA SER A 97 26.26 4.67 -27.37
C SER A 97 24.92 5.20 -27.89
N PRO A 98 23.81 4.94 -27.18
CA PRO A 98 22.49 5.45 -27.55
C PRO A 98 22.36 6.97 -27.39
N ARG A 99 23.37 7.67 -26.83
CA ARG A 99 23.46 9.13 -26.86
C ARG A 99 23.77 9.69 -28.25
N GLY A 100 24.19 8.85 -29.20
CA GLY A 100 24.52 9.28 -30.57
C GLY A 100 25.88 9.98 -30.70
N ASN A 101 26.74 9.91 -29.68
CA ASN A 101 28.09 10.49 -29.70
C ASN A 101 29.15 9.56 -30.35
N GLY A 102 28.74 8.42 -30.90
CA GLY A 102 29.63 7.46 -31.55
C GLY A 102 30.55 6.70 -30.59
N MET A 103 30.35 6.81 -29.27
CA MET A 103 31.17 6.12 -28.28
C MET A 103 30.99 4.59 -28.39
N PRO A 104 32.03 3.79 -28.65
CA PRO A 104 31.92 2.33 -28.72
C PRO A 104 31.81 1.72 -27.33
N GLY A 105 31.02 0.66 -27.20
CA GLY A 105 30.85 -0.07 -25.96
C GLY A 105 30.04 -1.35 -26.15
N PHE A 106 29.40 -1.78 -25.08
CA PHE A 106 28.55 -2.97 -25.05
C PHE A 106 27.13 -2.59 -24.65
N GLU A 107 26.17 -3.04 -25.45
CA GLU A 107 24.76 -3.02 -25.10
C GLU A 107 24.38 -4.38 -24.51
N THR A 108 23.73 -4.36 -23.36
CA THR A 108 23.15 -5.54 -22.71
C THR A 108 21.64 -5.35 -22.59
N LYS A 109 20.86 -6.31 -23.09
CA LYS A 109 19.41 -6.34 -22.89
C LYS A 109 19.06 -7.26 -21.73
N TYR A 110 18.21 -6.76 -20.83
CA TYR A 110 17.71 -7.49 -19.67
C TYR A 110 16.22 -7.76 -19.78
N GLN A 111 15.79 -8.88 -19.22
CA GLN A 111 14.40 -9.19 -18.94
C GLN A 111 14.15 -9.19 -17.43
N CYS A 112 13.10 -8.49 -17.01
CA CYS A 112 12.72 -8.36 -15.60
C CYS A 112 11.85 -9.55 -15.16
N THR A 113 12.18 -10.08 -13.99
CA THR A 113 11.42 -11.15 -13.34
C THR A 113 10.61 -10.59 -12.18
N TYR A 114 9.35 -11.00 -12.10
CA TYR A 114 8.42 -10.58 -11.05
C TYR A 114 7.84 -11.77 -10.33
N ARG A 115 7.58 -11.58 -9.03
CA ARG A 115 6.76 -12.45 -8.21
C ARG A 115 5.47 -11.73 -7.88
N THR A 116 4.36 -12.45 -7.97
CA THR A 116 3.01 -11.97 -7.62
C THR A 116 2.45 -12.77 -6.46
N TRP A 117 1.55 -12.16 -5.70
CA TRP A 117 0.80 -12.75 -4.59
C TRP A 117 -0.69 -12.42 -4.72
#